data_AF-A0A2J8UP15-F1
#
_entry.id   AF-A0A2J8UP15-F1
#
_cell.length_a   1.000
_cell.length_b   1.000
_cell.length_c   1.000
_cell.angle_alpha   90.00
_cell.angle_beta   90.00
_cell.angle_gamma   90.00
#
_symmetry.space_group_name_H-M   'P 1'
#
loop_
_entity.id
_entity.type
_entity.pdbx_description
1 polymer ?
#
loop_
_entity_poly.entity_id
_entity_poly.type
_entity_poly.pdbx_seq_one_letter_code
_entity_poly.pdbx_strand_id
1 'polypeptide(L)' 'VVQFEPNKGAIGKAYKKDAKLVMEYLAICDECYITEMEMLLNEKGEFTIETEGKTFQLTKDMVNVKRFQKTLYEQIL' A
#
# COMPACT_ATOMS: atom_id res chain seq x y z
N VAL A 1 11.48 1.43 7.67
CA VAL A 1 10.99 1.28 6.28
C VAL A 1 9.51 0.97 6.35
N VAL A 2 8.68 1.82 5.75
CA VAL A 2 7.23 1.66 5.69
C VAL A 2 6.83 1.34 4.25
N GLN A 3 6.06 0.29 4.03
CA GLN A 3 5.67 -0.20 2.71
C GLN A 3 4.23 -0.73 2.73
N PHE A 4 3.52 -0.63 1.60
CA PHE A 4 2.28 -1.37 1.42
C PHE A 4 2.56 -2.89 1.34
N GLU A 5 1.70 -3.68 1.96
CA GLU A 5 1.64 -5.14 1.87
C GLU A 5 0.33 -5.53 1.14
N PRO A 6 0.34 -5.54 -0.21
CA PRO A 6 -0.85 -5.82 -1.01
C PRO A 6 -1.27 -7.30 -0.98
N ASN A 7 -2.56 -7.55 -0.78
CA ASN A 7 -3.18 -8.86 -0.92
C ASN A 7 -3.45 -9.17 -2.40
N LYS A 8 -2.51 -9.86 -3.04
CA LYS A 8 -2.59 -10.23 -4.46
C LYS A 8 -3.87 -10.97 -4.84
N GLY A 9 -4.40 -11.81 -3.95
CA GLY A 9 -5.62 -12.57 -4.19
C GLY A 9 -6.87 -11.69 -4.24
N ALA A 10 -7.03 -10.80 -3.25
CA ALA A 10 -8.16 -9.88 -3.19
C ALA A 10 -8.13 -8.86 -4.34
N ILE A 11 -6.97 -8.23 -4.57
CA ILE A 11 -6.77 -7.27 -5.66
C ILE A 11 -6.97 -7.95 -7.03
N GLY A 12 -6.40 -9.15 -7.22
CA GLY A 12 -6.56 -9.92 -8.45
C GLY A 12 -8.03 -10.25 -8.77
N LYS A 13 -8.80 -10.62 -7.74
CA LYS A 13 -10.24 -10.91 -7.88
C LYS A 13 -11.04 -9.64 -8.19
N ALA A 14 -10.72 -8.52 -7.54
CA ALA A 14 -11.43 -7.25 -7.73
C ALA A 14 -11.15 -6.60 -9.10
N TYR A 15 -9.88 -6.55 -9.50
CA TYR A 15 -9.45 -5.73 -10.65
C TYR A 15 -9.03 -6.53 -11.88
N LYS A 16 -8.91 -7.86 -11.78
CA LYS A 16 -8.62 -8.76 -12.91
C LYS A 16 -7.38 -8.30 -13.70
N LYS A 17 -7.56 -7.91 -14.98
CA LYS A 17 -6.47 -7.45 -15.86
C LYS A 17 -5.77 -6.17 -15.36
N ASP A 18 -6.46 -5.38 -14.54
CA ASP A 18 -5.95 -4.11 -14.03
C ASP A 18 -5.25 -4.28 -12.66
N ALA A 19 -5.26 -5.48 -12.07
CA ALA A 19 -4.64 -5.74 -10.78
C ALA A 19 -3.12 -5.46 -10.79
N LYS A 20 -2.47 -5.70 -11.93
CA LYS A 20 -1.03 -5.45 -12.10
C LYS A 20 -0.70 -3.96 -11.91
N LEU A 21 -1.49 -3.09 -12.51
CA LEU A 21 -1.33 -1.64 -12.43
C LEU A 21 -1.45 -1.13 -10.99
N VAL A 22 -2.43 -1.63 -10.24
CA VAL A 22 -2.59 -1.32 -8.82
C VAL A 22 -1.36 -1.74 -8.01
N MET A 23 -0.85 -2.96 -8.22
CA MET A 23 0.32 -3.47 -7.51
C MET A 23 1.60 -2.69 -7.82
N GLU A 24 1.79 -2.30 -9.09
CA GLU A 24 2.94 -1.50 -9.51
C GLU A 24 2.91 -0.10 -8.90
N TYR A 25 1.73 0.53 -8.84
CA TYR A 25 1.57 1.83 -8.18
C TYR A 25 1.89 1.77 -6.68
N LEU A 26 1.36 0.77 -5.96
CA LEU A 26 1.61 0.63 -4.52
C LEU A 26 3.09 0.39 -4.19
N ALA A 27 3.86 -0.19 -5.12
CA ALA A 27 5.29 -0.48 -4.92
C ALA A 27 6.19 0.76 -5.01
N ILE A 28 5.72 1.86 -5.61
CA ILE A 28 6.51 3.08 -5.83
C ILE A 28 6.10 4.24 -4.91
N CYS A 29 5.09 4.05 -4.06
CA CYS A 29 4.65 5.07 -3.10
C CYS A 29 5.71 5.33 -2.02
N ASP A 30 5.87 6.60 -1.65
CA ASP A 30 6.74 7.01 -0.55
C ASP A 30 6.09 6.84 0.83
N GLU A 31 6.90 6.95 1.87
CA GLU A 31 6.49 6.74 3.27
C GLU A 31 5.44 7.75 3.77
N CYS A 32 5.49 9.00 3.29
CA CYS A 32 4.53 10.04 3.67
C CYS A 32 3.14 9.68 3.14
N TYR A 33 3.06 9.33 1.85
CA TYR A 33 1.83 8.89 1.22
C TYR A 33 1.28 7.61 1.87
N ILE A 34 2.14 6.60 2.11
CA ILE A 34 1.71 5.35 2.74
C ILE A 34 1.10 5.61 4.13
N THR A 35 1.70 6.51 4.92
CA THR A 35 1.21 6.83 6.26
C THR A 35 -0.14 7.54 6.22
N GLU A 36 -0.35 8.45 5.28
CA GLU A 36 -1.66 9.10 5.09
C GLU A 36 -2.73 8.10 4.66
N MET A 37 -2.42 7.20 3.72
CA MET A 37 -3.37 6.16 3.29
C MET A 37 -3.65 5.13 4.40
N GLU A 38 -2.68 4.84 5.27
CA GLU A 38 -2.89 4.00 6.46
C GLU A 38 -3.92 4.64 7.41
N MET A 39 -3.87 5.95 7.60
CA MET A 39 -4.87 6.68 8.41
C MET A 39 -6.26 6.56 7.78
N LEU A 40 -6.38 6.78 6.47
CA LEU A 40 -7.66 6.65 5.76
C LEU A 40 -8.21 5.22 5.83
N LEU A 41 -7.36 4.21 5.67
CA LEU A 41 -7.75 2.82 5.90
C LEU A 41 -8.28 2.63 7.32
N ASN A 42 -7.60 3.16 8.33
CA ASN A 42 -8.01 3.01 9.72
C ASN A 42 -9.34 3.70 10.04
N GLU A 43 -9.55 4.90 9.53
CA GLU A 43 -10.74 5.72 9.78
C GLU A 43 -11.96 5.30 8.95
N LYS A 44 -11.77 5.10 7.64
CA LYS A 44 -12.85 4.88 6.67
C LYS A 44 -12.96 3.42 6.22
N GLY A 45 -11.91 2.64 6.40
CA GLY A 45 -11.81 1.27 5.88
C GLY A 45 -11.26 1.18 4.45
N GLU A 46 -11.05 2.31 3.79
CA GLU A 46 -10.70 2.40 2.38
C GLU A 46 -10.05 3.72 1.99
N PHE A 47 -9.36 3.72 0.85
CA PHE A 47 -8.82 4.89 0.16
C PHE A 47 -8.90 4.70 -1.35
N THR A 48 -8.55 5.72 -2.12
CA THR A 48 -8.56 5.67 -3.59
C THR A 48 -7.22 6.10 -4.15
N ILE A 49 -6.77 5.40 -5.19
CA ILE A 49 -5.57 5.75 -5.96
C ILE A 49 -5.96 6.05 -7.41
N GLU A 50 -5.17 6.90 -8.06
CA GLU A 50 -5.29 7.15 -9.49
C GLU A 50 -3.97 6.82 -10.18
N THR A 51 -4.03 6.00 -11.23
CA THR A 51 -2.86 5.62 -12.03
C THR A 51 -3.28 5.23 -13.44
N GLU A 52 -2.47 5.58 -14.44
CA GLU A 52 -2.77 5.43 -15.88
C GLU A 52 -4.19 5.92 -16.27
N GLY A 53 -4.64 7.02 -15.66
CA GLY A 53 -5.97 7.61 -15.92
C GLY A 53 -7.16 6.78 -15.43
N LYS A 54 -6.90 5.82 -14.53
CA LYS A 54 -7.92 5.00 -13.86
C LYS A 54 -7.89 5.23 -12.37
N THR A 55 -9.08 5.14 -11.77
CA THR A 55 -9.29 5.30 -10.34
C THR A 55 -9.62 3.94 -9.71
N PHE A 56 -8.93 3.58 -8.62
CA PHE A 56 -9.10 2.31 -7.92
C PHE A 56 -9.32 2.54 -6.43
N GLN A 57 -10.36 1.92 -5.87
CA GLN A 57 -10.68 1.97 -4.44
C GLN A 57 -10.08 0.76 -3.72
N LEU A 58 -9.27 0.99 -2.71
CA LEU A 58 -8.58 -0.06 -1.95
C LEU A 58 -9.08 -0.09 -0.52
N THR A 59 -9.47 -1.27 -0.09
CA THR A 59 -10.01 -1.58 1.23
C THR A 59 -9.00 -2.34 2.10
N LYS A 60 -9.26 -2.49 3.40
CA LYS A 60 -8.38 -3.23 4.33
C LYS A 60 -8.12 -4.70 3.97
N ASP A 61 -9.04 -5.36 3.26
CA ASP A 61 -8.83 -6.74 2.78
C ASP A 61 -7.88 -6.81 1.57
N MET A 62 -7.73 -5.70 0.84
CA MET A 62 -6.88 -5.59 -0.33
C MET A 62 -5.46 -5.12 -0.01
N VAL A 63 -5.28 -4.26 0.99
CA VAL A 63 -3.96 -3.70 1.33
C VAL A 63 -3.82 -3.53 2.84
N ASN A 64 -2.66 -3.94 3.35
CA ASN A 64 -2.18 -3.59 4.68
C ASN A 64 -0.92 -2.73 4.59
N VAL A 65 -0.49 -2.13 5.70
CA VAL A 65 0.78 -1.41 5.80
C VAL A 65 1.72 -2.16 6.72
N LYS A 66 2.96 -2.35 6.27
CA LYS A 66 4.00 -3.04 7.03
C LYS A 66 5.12 -2.08 7.38
N ARG A 67 5.44 -2.04 8.67
CA ARG A 67 6.49 -1.19 9.23
C ARG A 67 7.64 -2.07 9.69
N PHE A 68 8.81 -1.88 9.08
CA PHE A 68 10.06 -2.51 9.49
C PHE A 68 10.91 -1.52 10.28
N GLN A 69 11.26 -1.87 11.51
CA GLN A 69 12.28 -1.19 12.29
C GLN A 69 13.63 -1.85 11.96
N LYS A 70 14.53 -1.13 11.30
CA LYS A 70 15.92 -1.59 11.16
C LYS A 70 16.63 -1.19 12.45
N THR A 71 16.92 -2.14 13.33
CA THR A 71 17.83 -1.90 14.45
C THR A 71 19.24 -1.81 13.87
N LEU A 72 19.69 -0.61 13.51
CA LEU A 72 21.10 -0.37 13.26
C LEU A 72 21.80 -0.48 14.61
N TYR A 73 22.47 -1.61 14.87
CA TYR A 73 23.50 -1.64 15.89
C TYR A 73 24.66 -0.83 15.32
N GLU A 74 24.60 0.50 15.45
CA GLU A 74 25.76 1.36 15.22
C GLU A 74 26.79 0.91 16.25
N GLN A 75 27.78 0.16 15.77
CA GLN A 75 28.91 -0.29 16.58
C GLN A 75 29.57 0.99 17.13
N ILE A 76 29.36 1.22 18.43
CA ILE A 76 30.02 2.25 19.22
C ILE A 76 31.53 2.09 18.96
N LEU A 77 32.14 3.13 18.39
CA LEU A 77 33.60 3.29 18.28
C LEU A 77 34.17 3.74 19.63
#